data_AF-A0A089L961-F1
#
_entry.id   AF-A0A089L961-F1
#
_cell.length_a   1.000
_cell.length_b   1.000
_cell.length_c   1.000
_cell.angle_alpha   90.00
_cell.angle_beta   90.00
_cell.angle_gamma   90.00
#
_symmetry.space_group_name_H-M   'P 1'
#
loop_
_entity.id
_entity.type
_entity.pdbx_description
1 polymer ?
#
loop_
_entity_poly.entity_id
_entity_poly.type
_entity_poly.pdbx_seq_one_letter_code
_entity_poly.pdbx_strand_id
1 'polypeptide(L)'
;MTVELKPVCIDNWYECTRLTVKPEQLNVFPAPVVNWIAESKYVDERNSSCTRIMIGHRPDNLIAGRMYEALGFLKASEEVIDGEIVRLLQTS
;
A
#
# COMPACT_ATOMS: atom_id res chain seq x y z
N MET A 1 13.55 -4.84 25.75
CA MET A 1 12.54 -4.10 24.96
C MET A 1 11.62 -5.15 24.35
N THR A 2 10.35 -5.14 24.70
CA THR A 2 9.40 -6.20 24.31
C THR A 2 8.59 -5.66 23.13
N VAL A 3 8.66 -6.33 21.98
CA VAL A 3 7.87 -5.97 20.79
C VAL A 3 6.58 -6.77 20.81
N GLU A 4 5.44 -6.09 20.66
CA GLU A 4 4.11 -6.69 20.61
C GLU A 4 3.53 -6.51 19.20
N LEU A 5 2.99 -7.58 18.62
CA LEU A 5 2.32 -7.54 17.31
C LEU A 5 0.82 -7.28 17.52
N LYS A 6 0.30 -6.23 16.89
CA LYS A 6 -1.14 -5.90 16.90
C LYS A 6 -1.67 -5.85 15.46
N PRO A 7 -2.90 -6.32 15.22
CA PRO A 7 -3.57 -6.10 13.94
C PRO A 7 -3.75 -4.60 13.69
N VAL A 8 -3.64 -4.19 12.43
CA VAL A 8 -4.07 -2.85 12.03
C VAL A 8 -5.61 -2.81 12.06
N CYS A 9 -6.18 -1.74 12.62
CA CYS A 9 -7.61 -1.47 12.73
C CYS A 9 -7.93 0.03 12.59
N ILE A 10 -9.22 0.39 12.63
CA ILE A 10 -9.72 1.76 12.47
C ILE A 10 -9.08 2.75 13.48
N ASP A 11 -8.76 2.28 14.69
CA ASP A 11 -8.24 3.13 15.76
C ASP A 11 -6.71 3.35 15.69
N ASN A 12 -5.97 2.49 14.98
CA ASN A 12 -4.51 2.51 15.01
C ASN A 12 -3.85 2.73 13.64
N TRP A 13 -4.59 2.66 12.54
CA TRP A 13 -3.98 2.70 11.21
C TRP A 13 -3.25 4.02 10.92
N TYR A 14 -3.80 5.16 11.38
CA TYR A 14 -3.19 6.47 11.17
C TYR A 14 -1.90 6.66 11.99
N GLU A 15 -1.75 5.93 13.09
CA GLU A 15 -0.48 5.86 13.81
C GLU A 15 0.54 5.02 13.03
N CYS A 16 0.09 3.91 12.44
CA CYS A 16 0.94 3.05 11.61
C CYS A 16 1.51 3.79 10.38
N THR A 17 0.79 4.76 9.81
CA THR A 17 1.31 5.55 8.68
C THR A 17 2.48 6.45 9.03
N ARG A 18 2.69 6.74 10.32
CA ARG A 18 3.81 7.56 10.81
C ARG A 18 5.05 6.76 11.13
N LEU A 19 5.00 5.43 11.01
CA LEU A 19 6.17 4.57 11.19
C LEU A 19 7.17 4.82 10.06
N THR A 20 8.42 5.05 10.45
CA THR A 20 9.54 5.19 9.52
C THR A 20 10.34 3.89 9.45
N VAL A 21 10.71 3.51 8.23
CA VAL A 21 11.64 2.39 8.01
C VAL A 21 13.08 2.88 8.14
N LYS A 22 14.03 1.96 8.26
CA LYS A 22 15.45 2.33 8.26
C LYS A 22 15.84 2.96 6.91
N PRO A 23 16.82 3.87 6.86
CA PRO A 23 17.22 4.55 5.62
C PRO A 23 17.54 3.61 4.46
N GLU A 24 18.13 2.45 4.73
CA GLU A 24 18.49 1.47 3.71
C GLU A 24 17.26 0.85 3.03
N GLN A 25 16.13 0.79 3.75
CA GLN A 25 14.87 0.25 3.25
C GLN A 25 14.10 1.26 2.38
N LEU A 26 14.44 2.55 2.43
CA LEU A 26 13.83 3.57 1.57
C LEU A 26 14.15 3.36 0.09
N ASN A 27 15.26 2.70 -0.22
CA ASN A 27 15.59 2.31 -1.60
C ASN A 27 14.62 1.27 -2.16
N VAL A 28 13.94 0.51 -1.29
CA VAL A 28 12.93 -0.50 -1.66
C VAL A 28 11.51 0.07 -1.52
N PHE A 29 11.27 0.92 -0.53
CA PHE A 29 9.99 1.55 -0.25
C PHE A 29 10.15 3.08 -0.14
N PRO A 30 10.30 3.79 -1.27
CA PRO A 30 10.59 5.22 -1.29
C PRO A 30 9.46 6.09 -0.73
N ALA A 31 8.25 5.54 -0.62
CA ALA A 31 7.13 6.13 0.09
C ALA A 31 6.52 5.12 1.08
N PRO A 32 5.94 5.57 2.22
CA PRO A 32 5.24 4.68 3.14
C PRO A 32 3.99 4.13 2.46
N VAL A 33 4.14 2.94 1.92
CA VAL A 33 3.07 2.13 1.32
C VAL A 33 1.87 1.94 2.28
N VAL A 34 2.14 2.06 3.58
CA VAL A 34 1.16 2.02 4.67
C VAL A 34 0.04 3.04 4.50
N ASN A 35 0.31 4.25 3.96
CA ASN A 35 -0.75 5.23 3.69
C ASN A 35 -1.78 4.68 2.71
N TRP A 36 -1.32 4.11 1.60
CA TRP A 36 -2.18 3.61 0.54
C TRP A 36 -2.90 2.33 0.92
N ILE A 37 -2.25 1.45 1.69
CA ILE A 37 -2.85 0.21 2.20
C ILE A 37 -3.89 0.51 3.28
N ALA A 38 -3.62 1.47 4.15
CA ALA A 38 -4.58 1.86 5.16
C ALA A 38 -5.75 2.64 4.56
N GLU A 39 -5.49 3.50 3.58
CA GLU A 39 -6.56 4.08 2.77
C GLU A 39 -7.36 2.97 2.10
N SER A 40 -6.72 2.02 1.42
CA SER A 40 -7.41 0.95 0.70
C SER A 40 -8.24 0.01 1.56
N LYS A 41 -7.98 -0.03 2.88
CA LYS A 41 -8.67 -0.91 3.83
C LYS A 41 -9.68 -0.18 4.72
N TYR A 42 -9.54 1.12 4.92
CA TYR A 42 -10.38 1.91 5.86
C TYR A 42 -11.01 3.18 5.24
N VAL A 43 -10.79 3.47 3.95
CA VAL A 43 -11.38 4.64 3.26
C VAL A 43 -12.90 4.61 3.18
N ASP A 44 -13.50 3.42 3.14
CA ASP A 44 -14.95 3.24 3.02
C ASP A 44 -15.72 3.85 4.21
N GLU A 45 -15.10 3.91 5.39
CA GLU A 45 -15.74 4.41 6.61
C GLU A 45 -15.69 5.94 6.77
N ARG A 46 -15.06 6.69 5.84
CA ARG A 46 -14.93 8.17 5.90
C ARG A 46 -15.74 8.97 4.88
N ASN A 47 -16.81 8.43 4.30
CA ASN A 47 -17.58 9.10 3.24
C ASN A 47 -16.70 9.50 2.03
N SER A 48 -15.71 8.68 1.69
CA SER A 48 -14.93 8.91 0.48
C SER A 48 -15.72 8.40 -0.72
N SER A 49 -15.97 9.26 -1.71
CA SER A 49 -16.51 8.83 -3.02
C SER A 49 -15.46 8.14 -3.89
N CYS A 50 -14.28 7.83 -3.33
CA CYS A 50 -13.20 7.16 -4.03
C CYS A 50 -13.56 5.69 -4.25
N THR A 51 -13.75 5.34 -5.52
CA THR A 51 -14.12 3.98 -5.94
C THR A 51 -12.91 3.14 -6.36
N ARG A 52 -11.73 3.78 -6.53
CA ARG A 52 -10.53 3.17 -7.09
C ARG A 52 -9.27 3.78 -6.51
N ILE A 53 -8.34 2.93 -6.10
CA ILE A 53 -6.99 3.31 -5.66
C ILE A 53 -5.98 2.74 -6.64
N MET A 54 -5.10 3.59 -7.16
CA MET A 54 -4.04 3.22 -8.10
C MET A 54 -2.68 3.42 -7.49
N ILE A 55 -1.82 2.41 -7.63
CA ILE A 55 -0.47 2.39 -7.04
C ILE A 55 0.54 1.84 -8.05
N GLY A 56 1.75 2.39 -8.09
CA GLY A 56 2.85 1.93 -8.93
C GLY A 56 3.93 1.23 -8.11
N HIS A 57 4.64 0.28 -8.73
CA HIS A 57 5.94 -0.20 -8.23
C HIS A 57 6.89 -0.58 -9.36
N ARG A 58 8.20 -0.52 -9.10
CA ARG A 58 9.20 -1.00 -10.06
C ARG A 58 9.04 -2.52 -10.34
N PRO A 59 9.21 -2.97 -11.59
CA PRO A 59 9.05 -4.39 -11.96
C PRO A 59 9.96 -5.37 -11.19
N ASP A 60 11.16 -4.94 -10.81
CA ASP A 60 12.13 -5.71 -10.04
C ASP A 60 11.82 -5.76 -8.53
N ASN A 61 10.93 -4.89 -8.03
CA ASN A 61 10.44 -4.93 -6.65
C ASN A 61 9.34 -5.98 -6.48
N LEU A 62 9.75 -7.26 -6.55
CA LEU A 62 8.85 -8.41 -6.42
C LEU A 62 8.15 -8.47 -5.05
N ILE A 63 8.73 -7.86 -4.02
CA ILE A 63 8.16 -7.83 -2.67
C ILE A 63 6.91 -6.94 -2.66
N ALA A 64 7.02 -5.72 -3.17
CA ALA A 64 5.88 -4.81 -3.31
C ALA A 64 4.79 -5.44 -4.19
N GLY A 65 5.16 -6.04 -5.32
CA GLY A 65 4.21 -6.68 -6.23
C GLY A 65 3.37 -7.78 -5.56
N ARG A 66 4.00 -8.70 -4.82
CA ARG A 66 3.29 -9.77 -4.10
C ARG A 66 2.43 -9.23 -2.96
N MET A 67 2.92 -8.22 -2.25
CA MET A 67 2.19 -7.59 -1.15
C MET A 67 0.89 -6.97 -1.65
N TYR A 68 0.95 -6.20 -2.74
CA TYR A 68 -0.23 -5.56 -3.33
C TYR A 68 -1.25 -6.57 -3.83
N GLU A 69 -0.79 -7.62 -4.51
CA GLU A 69 -1.64 -8.70 -4.98
C GLU A 69 -2.37 -9.40 -3.83
N ALA A 70 -1.67 -9.68 -2.72
CA ALA A 70 -2.27 -10.28 -1.53
C ALA A 70 -3.30 -9.36 -0.84
N LEU A 71 -3.19 -8.04 -1.05
CA LEU A 71 -4.15 -7.04 -0.57
C LEU A 71 -5.32 -6.81 -1.53
N GLY A 72 -5.37 -7.52 -2.66
CA GLY A 72 -6.45 -7.46 -3.65
C GLY A 72 -6.21 -6.49 -4.80
N PHE A 73 -5.04 -5.86 -4.90
CA PHE A 73 -4.71 -4.99 -6.02
C PHE A 73 -4.40 -5.81 -7.28
N LEU A 74 -5.16 -5.58 -8.34
CA LEU A 74 -4.98 -6.20 -9.65
C LEU A 74 -4.08 -5.35 -10.54
N LYS A 75 -3.33 -5.96 -11.45
CA LYS A 75 -2.62 -5.18 -12.48
C LYS A 75 -3.63 -4.37 -13.29
N ALA A 76 -3.37 -3.08 -13.46
CA ALA A 76 -4.19 -2.21 -14.31
C ALA A 76 -3.84 -2.39 -15.80
N SER A 77 -2.63 -2.87 -16.09
CA SER A 77 -2.13 -3.17 -17.44
C SER A 77 -1.03 -4.23 -17.36
N GLU A 78 -0.79 -4.94 -18.47
CA GLU A 78 0.41 -5.80 -18.63
C GLU A 78 1.64 -4.99 -19.06
N GLU A 79 1.45 -3.75 -19.52
CA GLU A 79 2.53 -2.84 -19.87
C GLU A 79 3.12 -2.16 -18.63
N VAL A 80 4.43 -1.93 -18.68
CA VAL A 80 5.14 -1.11 -17.70
C VAL A 80 4.99 0.35 -18.12
N ILE A 81 4.34 1.16 -17.28
CA ILE A 81 4.06 2.58 -17.53
C ILE A 81 5.06 3.40 -16.72
N ASP A 82 5.86 4.22 -17.37
CA ASP A 82 6.90 5.06 -16.73
C ASP A 82 7.88 4.26 -15.85
N GLY A 83 8.18 3.02 -16.27
CA GLY A 83 9.03 2.10 -15.53
C GLY A 83 8.37 1.52 -14.27
N GLU A 84 7.04 1.57 -14.14
CA GLU A 84 6.27 1.00 -13.04
C GLU A 84 5.19 0.03 -13.53
N ILE A 85 4.93 -1.01 -12.74
CA ILE A 85 3.73 -1.84 -12.83
C ILE A 85 2.65 -1.12 -12.05
N VAL A 86 1.62 -0.68 -12.76
CA VAL A 86 0.46 -0.01 -12.15
C VAL A 86 -0.55 -1.06 -11.71
N ARG A 87 -1.01 -0.95 -10.47
CA ARG A 87 -2.04 -1.81 -9.89
C ARG A 87 -3.21 -0.99 -9.35
N LEU A 88 -4.38 -1.61 -9.33
CA LEU A 88 -5.64 -0.98 -8.98
C LEU A 88 -6.38 -1.84 -7.96
N LEU A 89 -6.89 -1.20 -6.91
CA LEU A 89 -7.90 -1.77 -6.02
C LEU A 89 -9.21 -1.04 -6.22
N GLN A 90 -10.29 -1.80 -6.37
CA GLN A 90 -11.64 -1.27 -6.37
C GLN A 90 -12.22 -1.36 -4.95
N THR A 91 -12.73 -0.24 -4.44
CA THR A 91 -13.17 -0.08 -3.04
C THR A 91 -14.68 -0.05 -2.87
N SER A 92 -15.46 -0.15 -3.96
CA SER A 92 -16.93 -0.20 -4.01
C SER A 92 -17.46 -1.00 -5.20
#